data_AF-A0A6N7BDV3-F1
#
_entry.id   AF-A0A6N7BDV3-F1
#
_cell.length_a   1.000
_cell.length_b   1.000
_cell.length_c   1.000
_cell.angle_alpha   90.00
_cell.angle_beta   90.00
_cell.angle_gamma   90.00
#
_symmetry.space_group_name_H-M   'P 1'
#
loop_
_entity.id
_entity.type
_entity.pdbx_description
1 polymer ?
#
loop_
_entity_poly.entity_id
_entity_poly.type
_entity_poly.pdbx_seq_one_letter_code
_entity_poly.pdbx_strand_id
1 'polypeptide(L)'
;MKNNNLFLKIVQFLLVGSFIFWLGSYISRHLVVYQLFEPEGLVLRSIYDAENLKTVWITISPLIVSNIIAFPFFAVLYAIYLIVSKVSLKKEGWLFISTLIILVTAPFEIFLLLKDYKIISLIYSSVIDSNKVLELVRERITILSSFSLIEIFSYLAIIFLTILKPLSKSDENKREGT
;
A
#
# COMPACT_ATOMS: atom_id res chain seq x y z
N MET A 1 -5.79 33.94 10.99
CA MET A 1 -5.34 33.04 9.89
C MET A 1 -3.91 32.49 10.10
N LYS A 2 -3.50 32.10 11.33
CA LYS A 2 -2.13 31.59 11.60
C LYS A 2 -2.09 30.08 11.93
N ASN A 3 -3.21 29.51 12.41
CA ASN A 3 -3.31 28.09 12.81
C ASN A 3 -3.38 27.07 11.66
N ASN A 4 -3.67 27.49 10.43
CA ASN A 4 -3.80 26.55 9.31
C ASN A 4 -2.45 25.94 8.88
N ASN A 5 -1.32 26.59 9.18
CA ASN A 5 -0.01 26.15 8.70
C ASN A 5 0.56 25.00 9.54
N LEU A 6 0.38 25.01 10.87
CA LEU A 6 0.91 23.95 11.73
C LEU A 6 0.12 22.65 11.56
N PHE A 7 -1.21 22.71 11.59
CA PHE A 7 -2.05 21.54 11.40
C PHE A 7 -1.81 20.88 10.04
N LEU A 8 -1.76 21.67 8.96
CA LEU A 8 -1.46 21.15 7.63
C LEU A 8 -0.07 20.49 7.56
N LYS A 9 0.94 21.07 8.19
CA LYS A 9 2.29 20.47 8.27
C LYS A 9 2.28 19.13 9.02
N ILE A 10 1.53 19.04 10.12
CA ILE A 10 1.37 17.78 10.87
C ILE A 10 0.69 16.73 9.99
N VAL A 11 -0.41 17.08 9.33
CA VAL A 11 -1.12 16.17 8.40
C VAL A 11 -0.20 15.73 7.28
N GLN A 12 0.56 16.64 6.66
CA GLN A 12 1.54 16.32 5.63
C GLN A 12 2.64 15.38 6.13
N PHE A 13 3.18 15.64 7.32
CA PHE A 13 4.20 14.79 7.93
C PHE A 13 3.67 13.37 8.16
N LEU A 14 2.47 13.25 8.75
CA LEU A 14 1.82 11.95 8.98
C LEU A 14 1.46 11.25 7.66
N LEU A 15 1.02 11.99 6.65
CA LEU A 15 0.71 11.46 5.33
C LEU A 15 1.96 10.87 4.67
N VAL A 16 3.07 11.60 4.65
CA VAL A 16 4.33 11.09 4.07
C VAL A 16 4.85 9.89 4.87
N GLY A 17 4.81 9.96 6.20
CA GLY A 17 5.22 8.86 7.06
C GLY A 17 4.40 7.59 6.84
N SER A 18 3.07 7.72 6.80
CA SER A 18 2.15 6.60 6.54
C SER A 18 2.29 6.03 5.13
N PHE A 19 2.50 6.88 4.12
CA PHE A 19 2.78 6.45 2.74
C PHE A 19 4.04 5.59 2.67
N ILE A 20 5.14 6.05 3.26
CA ILE A 20 6.43 5.32 3.28
C ILE A 20 6.27 4.00 4.04
N PHE A 21 5.62 4.04 5.20
CA PHE A 21 5.40 2.86 6.02
C PHE A 21 4.53 1.81 5.32
N TRP A 22 3.41 2.22 4.71
CA TRP A 22 2.56 1.32 3.95
C TRP A 22 3.31 0.73 2.75
N LEU A 23 3.96 1.55 1.92
CA LEU A 23 4.66 1.06 0.72
C LEU A 23 5.81 0.12 1.08
N GLY A 24 6.57 0.44 2.14
CA GLY A 24 7.63 -0.42 2.66
C GLY A 24 7.10 -1.75 3.19
N SER A 25 6.00 -1.73 3.95
CA SER A 25 5.30 -2.94 4.42
C SER A 25 4.78 -3.77 3.24
N TYR A 26 4.19 -3.12 2.23
CA TYR A 26 3.67 -3.76 1.03
C TYR A 26 4.73 -4.53 0.25
N ILE A 27 5.90 -3.90 0.02
CA ILE A 27 7.03 -4.54 -0.66
C ILE A 27 7.60 -5.66 0.21
N SER A 28 7.83 -5.41 1.50
CA SER A 28 8.41 -6.39 2.43
C SER A 28 7.55 -7.65 2.54
N ARG A 29 6.23 -7.49 2.65
CA ARG A 29 5.27 -8.61 2.65
C ARG A 29 5.42 -9.45 1.39
N HIS A 30 5.46 -8.83 0.21
CA HIS A 30 5.63 -9.57 -1.04
C HIS A 30 6.94 -10.34 -1.06
N LEU A 31 8.06 -9.70 -0.75
CA LEU A 31 9.37 -10.34 -0.74
C LEU A 31 9.42 -11.56 0.20
N VAL A 32 8.91 -11.41 1.42
CA VAL A 32 8.92 -12.48 2.43
C VAL A 32 7.98 -13.62 2.03
N VAL A 33 6.76 -13.32 1.57
CA VAL A 33 5.78 -14.36 1.21
C VAL A 33 6.25 -15.14 -0.02
N TYR A 34 6.82 -14.49 -1.04
CA TYR A 34 7.34 -15.20 -2.21
C TYR A 34 8.54 -16.11 -1.88
N GLN A 35 9.34 -15.78 -0.86
CA GLN A 35 10.45 -16.63 -0.42
C GLN A 35 10.00 -18.00 0.11
N LEU A 36 8.75 -18.14 0.55
CA LEU A 36 8.22 -19.41 1.05
C LEU A 36 8.06 -20.46 -0.07
N PHE A 37 8.00 -20.01 -1.31
CA PHE A 37 7.71 -20.86 -2.46
C PHE A 37 8.94 -21.10 -3.32
N GLU A 38 8.89 -22.20 -4.07
CA GLU A 38 9.78 -22.42 -5.19
C GLU A 38 9.49 -21.40 -6.31
N PRO A 39 10.49 -20.98 -7.09
CA PRO A 39 10.31 -20.02 -8.18
C PRO A 39 9.27 -20.47 -9.21
N GLU A 40 9.14 -21.78 -9.39
CA GLU A 40 8.21 -22.40 -10.32
C GLU A 40 6.96 -22.92 -9.58
N GLY A 41 5.78 -22.42 -9.98
CA GLY A 41 4.50 -23.04 -9.63
C GLY A 41 3.94 -22.77 -8.23
N LEU A 42 4.48 -21.81 -7.45
CA LEU A 42 4.02 -21.50 -6.08
C LEU A 42 3.94 -22.77 -5.18
N VAL A 43 4.84 -23.72 -5.43
CA VAL A 43 5.00 -24.92 -4.62
C VAL A 43 5.73 -24.52 -3.35
N LEU A 44 5.25 -24.99 -2.19
CA LEU A 44 5.89 -24.67 -0.91
C LEU A 44 7.27 -25.35 -0.88
N ARG A 45 8.33 -24.64 -0.47
CA ARG A 45 9.67 -25.22 -0.37
C ARG A 45 9.67 -26.43 0.57
N SER A 46 10.47 -27.44 0.24
CA SER A 46 10.56 -28.70 1.01
C SER A 46 11.12 -28.55 2.43
N ILE A 47 11.72 -27.40 2.75
CA ILE A 47 12.17 -27.07 4.10
C ILE A 47 11.01 -26.86 5.08
N TYR A 48 9.79 -26.63 4.58
CA TYR A 48 8.61 -26.40 5.41
C TYR A 48 7.83 -27.69 5.61
N ASP A 49 7.58 -28.02 6.87
CA ASP A 49 6.71 -29.10 7.31
C ASP A 49 5.52 -28.53 8.11
N ALA A 50 4.57 -29.38 8.49
CA ALA A 50 3.36 -28.92 9.19
C ALA A 50 3.65 -28.24 10.54
N GLU A 51 4.73 -28.64 11.22
CA GLU A 51 5.10 -28.16 12.56
C GLU A 51 5.78 -26.78 12.47
N ASN A 52 6.73 -26.62 11.55
CA ASN A 52 7.47 -25.38 11.37
C ASN A 52 6.67 -24.31 10.63
N LEU A 53 5.75 -24.69 9.74
CA LEU A 53 4.96 -23.77 8.94
C LEU A 53 4.02 -22.91 9.80
N LYS A 54 3.52 -23.48 10.90
CA LYS A 54 2.75 -22.74 11.92
C LYS A 54 3.58 -21.58 12.49
N THR A 55 4.81 -21.86 12.89
CA THR A 55 5.73 -20.85 13.44
C THR A 55 6.03 -19.78 12.40
N VAL A 56 6.29 -20.17 11.15
CA VAL A 56 6.49 -19.24 10.03
C VAL A 56 5.30 -18.30 9.88
N TRP A 57 4.06 -18.81 9.88
CA TRP A 57 2.86 -17.97 9.78
C TRP A 57 2.74 -16.94 10.90
N ILE A 58 3.02 -17.34 12.14
CA ILE A 58 3.03 -16.43 13.29
C ILE A 58 4.15 -15.40 13.15
N THR A 59 5.33 -15.80 12.68
CA THR A 59 6.47 -14.89 12.50
C THR A 59 6.21 -13.83 11.43
N ILE A 60 5.55 -14.18 10.32
CA ILE A 60 5.26 -13.21 9.25
C ILE A 60 3.96 -12.42 9.46
N SER A 61 3.10 -12.84 10.40
CA SER A 61 1.80 -12.18 10.63
C SER A 61 1.90 -10.68 10.92
N PRO A 62 2.93 -10.15 11.62
CA PRO A 62 3.05 -8.70 11.83
C PRO A 62 3.21 -7.92 10.52
N LEU A 63 3.84 -8.51 9.49
CA LEU A 63 3.95 -7.89 8.17
C LEU A 63 2.57 -7.76 7.52
N ILE A 64 1.77 -8.82 7.57
CA ILE A 64 0.40 -8.81 7.00
C ILE A 64 -0.48 -7.83 7.77
N VAL A 65 -0.46 -7.86 9.12
CA VAL A 65 -1.21 -6.93 9.97
C VAL A 65 -0.79 -5.48 9.73
N SER A 66 0.51 -5.22 9.59
CA SER A 66 1.00 -3.86 9.32
C SER A 66 0.42 -3.30 8.03
N ASN A 67 0.22 -4.12 7.00
CA ASN A 67 -0.37 -3.69 5.73
C ASN A 67 -1.88 -3.39 5.88
N ILE A 68 -2.62 -4.28 6.55
CA ILE A 68 -4.05 -4.11 6.88
C ILE A 68 -4.32 -2.76 7.57
N ILE A 69 -3.41 -2.31 8.44
CA ILE A 69 -3.56 -1.06 9.17
C ILE A 69 -3.01 0.13 8.37
N ALA A 70 -1.87 -0.04 7.71
CA ALA A 70 -1.14 1.06 7.09
C ALA A 70 -1.87 1.64 5.88
N PHE A 71 -2.47 0.81 5.02
CA PHE A 71 -3.17 1.32 3.84
C PHE A 71 -4.39 2.19 4.18
N PRO A 72 -5.35 1.73 5.02
CA PRO A 72 -6.48 2.57 5.39
C PRO A 72 -6.04 3.85 6.11
N PHE A 73 -5.01 3.77 6.95
CA PHE A 73 -4.47 4.94 7.64
C PHE A 73 -3.88 5.96 6.65
N PHE A 74 -3.09 5.51 5.68
CA PHE A 74 -2.59 6.33 4.58
C PHE A 74 -3.73 6.94 3.76
N ALA A 75 -4.72 6.15 3.35
CA ALA A 75 -5.84 6.59 2.52
C ALA A 75 -6.69 7.66 3.24
N VAL A 76 -6.96 7.47 4.53
CA VAL A 76 -7.68 8.45 5.37
C VAL A 76 -6.88 9.75 5.50
N LEU A 77 -5.57 9.67 5.80
CA LEU A 77 -4.72 10.84 5.88
C LEU A 77 -4.63 11.58 4.53
N TYR A 78 -4.61 10.85 3.42
CA TYR A 78 -4.62 11.44 2.09
C TYR A 78 -5.92 12.20 1.81
N ALA A 79 -7.06 11.62 2.15
CA ALA A 79 -8.36 12.28 2.04
C ALA A 79 -8.44 13.54 2.91
N ILE A 80 -7.98 13.47 4.17
CA ILE A 80 -7.91 14.63 5.08
C ILE A 80 -7.01 15.71 4.47
N TYR A 81 -5.86 15.35 3.92
CA TYR A 81 -4.94 16.28 3.28
C TYR A 81 -5.60 17.03 2.11
N LEU A 82 -6.32 16.32 1.23
CA LEU A 82 -7.02 16.96 0.11
C LEU A 82 -8.08 17.96 0.58
N ILE A 83 -8.83 17.64 1.63
CA ILE A 83 -9.88 18.50 2.17
C ILE A 83 -9.27 19.75 2.85
N VAL A 84 -8.23 19.57 3.65
CA VAL A 84 -7.64 20.63 4.50
C VAL A 84 -6.75 21.57 3.69
N SER A 85 -5.98 21.03 2.75
CA SER A 85 -5.03 21.82 1.95
C SER A 85 -5.73 22.81 1.01
N LYS A 86 -7.00 22.56 0.66
CA LYS A 86 -7.79 23.33 -0.32
C LYS A 86 -7.05 23.51 -1.67
N VAL A 87 -6.10 22.62 -1.97
CA VAL A 87 -5.33 22.67 -3.21
C VAL A 87 -6.27 22.32 -4.36
N SER A 88 -6.26 23.16 -5.38
CA SER A 88 -7.05 22.87 -6.58
C SER A 88 -6.34 21.78 -7.39
N LEU A 89 -6.91 20.58 -7.41
CA LEU A 89 -6.40 19.46 -8.23
C LEU A 89 -6.26 19.86 -9.72
N LYS A 90 -7.12 20.77 -10.20
CA LYS A 90 -7.04 21.29 -11.59
C LYS A 90 -5.79 22.13 -11.87
N LYS A 91 -5.17 22.70 -10.84
CA LYS A 91 -3.97 23.56 -10.96
C LYS A 91 -2.67 22.77 -10.73
N GLU A 92 -2.74 21.72 -9.91
CA GLU A 92 -1.59 20.87 -9.55
C GLU A 92 -1.71 19.51 -10.26
N GLY A 93 -1.24 19.44 -11.51
CA GLY A 93 -1.37 18.23 -12.35
C GLY A 93 -0.75 16.98 -11.72
N TRP A 94 0.41 17.12 -11.06
CA TRP A 94 1.05 16.03 -10.32
C TRP A 94 0.16 15.47 -9.21
N LEU A 95 -0.53 16.34 -8.44
CA LEU A 95 -1.40 15.93 -7.34
C LEU A 95 -2.67 15.27 -7.88
N PHE A 96 -3.19 15.76 -9.01
CA PHE A 96 -4.32 15.15 -9.71
C PHE A 96 -4.00 13.72 -10.16
N ILE A 97 -2.84 13.52 -10.81
CA ILE A 97 -2.41 12.18 -11.26
C ILE A 97 -2.22 11.25 -10.05
N SER A 98 -1.57 11.72 -8.97
CA SER A 98 -1.42 10.94 -7.74
C SER A 98 -2.78 10.56 -7.13
N THR A 99 -3.75 11.48 -7.15
CA THR A 99 -5.12 11.20 -6.67
C THR A 99 -5.78 10.11 -7.51
N LEU A 100 -5.64 10.18 -8.83
CA LEU A 100 -6.22 9.21 -9.75
C LEU A 100 -5.62 7.81 -9.55
N ILE A 101 -4.30 7.72 -9.40
CA ILE A 101 -3.62 6.45 -9.07
C ILE A 101 -4.19 5.86 -7.78
N ILE A 102 -4.27 6.64 -6.71
CA ILE A 102 -4.76 6.17 -5.41
C ILE A 102 -6.22 5.72 -5.52
N LEU A 103 -7.10 6.51 -6.16
CA LEU A 103 -8.52 6.17 -6.28
C LEU A 103 -8.77 4.92 -7.14
N VAL A 104 -8.01 4.75 -8.22
CA VAL A 104 -8.14 3.59 -9.10
C VAL A 104 -7.61 2.31 -8.43
N THR A 105 -6.50 2.41 -7.70
CA THR A 105 -5.88 1.26 -7.02
C THR A 105 -6.60 0.88 -5.71
N ALA A 106 -7.17 1.85 -4.99
CA ALA A 106 -7.80 1.63 -3.69
C ALA A 106 -8.84 0.50 -3.61
N PRO A 107 -9.81 0.34 -4.53
CA PRO A 107 -10.79 -0.75 -4.45
C PRO A 107 -10.12 -2.14 -4.53
N PHE A 108 -9.08 -2.28 -5.36
CA PHE A 108 -8.34 -3.53 -5.50
C PHE A 108 -7.51 -3.82 -4.25
N GLU A 109 -6.85 -2.81 -3.68
CA GLU A 109 -6.09 -2.98 -2.45
C GLU A 109 -7.02 -3.30 -1.27
N ILE A 110 -8.16 -2.62 -1.13
CA ILE A 110 -9.17 -2.96 -0.11
C ILE A 110 -9.64 -4.42 -0.27
N PHE A 111 -9.87 -4.87 -1.50
CA PHE A 111 -10.25 -6.26 -1.76
C PHE A 111 -9.15 -7.25 -1.30
N LEU A 112 -7.88 -6.96 -1.57
CA LEU A 112 -6.75 -7.78 -1.11
C LEU A 112 -6.60 -7.74 0.41
N LEU A 113 -6.83 -6.61 1.06
CA LEU A 113 -6.81 -6.50 2.52
C LEU A 113 -7.90 -7.35 3.19
N LEU A 114 -9.06 -7.55 2.55
CA LEU A 114 -10.08 -8.48 3.05
C LEU A 114 -9.59 -9.94 3.02
N LYS A 115 -8.74 -10.31 2.06
CA LYS A 115 -8.08 -11.63 2.02
C LYS A 115 -7.01 -11.73 3.10
N ASP A 116 -6.20 -10.69 3.27
CA ASP A 116 -5.20 -10.60 4.34
C ASP A 116 -5.86 -10.72 5.73
N TYR A 117 -7.00 -10.07 5.94
CA TYR A 117 -7.77 -10.21 7.18
C TYR A 117 -8.22 -11.64 7.44
N LYS A 118 -8.69 -12.36 6.40
CA LYS A 118 -9.04 -13.78 6.52
C LYS A 118 -7.83 -14.64 6.90
N ILE A 119 -6.67 -14.39 6.29
CA ILE A 119 -5.40 -15.08 6.63
C ILE A 119 -5.07 -14.84 8.11
N ILE A 120 -5.07 -13.58 8.55
CA ILE A 120 -4.79 -13.23 9.95
C ILE A 120 -5.78 -13.85 10.92
N SER A 121 -7.07 -13.90 10.59
CA SER A 121 -8.09 -14.51 11.45
C SER A 121 -7.85 -16.00 11.70
N LEU A 122 -7.29 -16.73 10.71
CA LEU A 122 -6.90 -18.14 10.85
C LEU A 122 -5.56 -18.32 11.57
N ILE A 123 -4.64 -17.36 11.46
CA ILE A 123 -3.37 -17.41 12.20
C ILE A 123 -3.61 -17.21 13.70
N TYR A 124 -4.59 -16.39 14.08
CA TYR A 124 -4.93 -16.12 15.49
C TYR A 124 -6.11 -16.94 16.02
N SER A 125 -6.58 -17.95 15.29
CA SER A 125 -7.58 -18.90 15.82
C SER A 125 -6.96 -19.81 16.88
N SER A 126 -7.81 -20.39 17.73
CA SER A 126 -7.39 -21.32 18.81
C SER A 126 -6.66 -22.55 18.29
N VAL A 127 -7.01 -23.00 17.08
CA VAL A 127 -6.32 -24.06 16.34
C VAL A 127 -5.95 -23.49 14.98
N ILE A 128 -4.65 -23.42 14.68
CA ILE A 128 -4.13 -22.94 13.39
C ILE A 128 -4.11 -24.13 12.42
N ASP A 129 -4.91 -24.04 11.36
CA ASP A 129 -4.81 -24.95 10.22
C ASP A 129 -3.80 -24.39 9.21
N SER A 130 -2.55 -24.84 9.32
CA SER A 130 -1.43 -24.37 8.48
C SER A 130 -1.66 -24.59 6.98
N ASN A 131 -2.37 -25.65 6.61
CA ASN A 131 -2.67 -25.96 5.21
C ASN A 131 -3.74 -25.01 4.66
N LYS A 132 -4.76 -24.68 5.46
CA LYS A 132 -5.76 -23.70 5.07
C LYS A 132 -5.17 -22.30 4.93
N VAL A 133 -4.27 -21.90 5.83
CA VAL A 133 -3.53 -20.63 5.71
C VAL A 133 -2.71 -20.62 4.42
N LEU A 134 -1.99 -21.69 4.11
CA LEU A 134 -1.22 -21.83 2.88
C LEU A 134 -2.09 -21.67 1.62
N GLU A 135 -3.27 -22.29 1.60
CA GLU A 135 -4.23 -22.17 0.50
C GLU A 135 -4.69 -20.71 0.31
N LEU A 136 -5.04 -20.01 1.39
CA LEU A 136 -5.42 -18.60 1.32
C LEU A 136 -4.28 -17.69 0.88
N VAL A 137 -3.05 -17.96 1.33
CA VAL A 137 -1.86 -17.21 0.90
C VAL A 137 -1.61 -17.41 -0.60
N ARG A 138 -1.71 -18.65 -1.11
CA ARG A 138 -1.62 -18.93 -2.55
C ARG A 138 -2.74 -18.24 -3.33
N GLU A 139 -3.98 -18.31 -2.84
CA GLU A 139 -5.11 -17.61 -3.46
C GLU A 139 -4.82 -16.11 -3.53
N ARG A 140 -4.33 -15.50 -2.44
CA ARG A 140 -3.99 -14.07 -2.40
C ARG A 140 -2.86 -13.67 -3.35
N ILE A 141 -1.89 -14.54 -3.59
CA ILE A 141 -0.81 -14.28 -4.56
C ILE A 141 -1.33 -14.35 -6.00
N THR A 142 -2.16 -15.35 -6.28
CA THR A 142 -2.64 -15.63 -7.64
C THR A 142 -3.74 -14.67 -8.08
N ILE A 143 -4.63 -14.29 -7.16
CA ILE A 143 -5.70 -13.34 -7.45
C ILE A 143 -5.12 -11.95 -7.67
N LEU A 144 -5.41 -11.36 -8.84
CA LEU A 144 -4.83 -10.06 -9.23
C LEU A 144 -3.29 -10.08 -9.18
N SER A 145 -2.63 -11.18 -9.55
CA SER A 145 -1.17 -11.35 -9.44
C SER A 145 -0.36 -10.19 -10.06
N SER A 146 -0.81 -9.65 -11.19
CA SER A 146 -0.17 -8.50 -11.86
C SER A 146 -0.41 -7.17 -11.13
N PHE A 147 -1.51 -7.05 -10.39
CA PHE A 147 -1.89 -5.82 -9.70
C PHE A 147 -0.83 -5.41 -8.68
N SER A 148 -0.22 -6.36 -7.95
CA SER A 148 0.78 -6.01 -6.95
C SER A 148 2.02 -5.33 -7.51
N LEU A 149 2.45 -5.70 -8.73
CA LEU A 149 3.53 -4.99 -9.42
C LEU A 149 3.07 -3.64 -9.94
N ILE A 150 1.87 -3.57 -10.54
CA ILE A 150 1.27 -2.31 -11.01
C ILE A 150 1.17 -1.31 -9.85
N GLU A 151 0.73 -1.75 -8.69
CA GLU A 151 0.60 -0.93 -7.49
C GLU A 151 1.97 -0.43 -7.02
N ILE A 152 2.97 -1.31 -6.87
CA ILE A 152 4.33 -0.89 -6.49
C ILE A 152 4.86 0.19 -7.45
N PHE A 153 4.80 -0.04 -8.77
CA PHE A 153 5.32 0.92 -9.74
C PHE A 153 4.50 2.22 -9.78
N SER A 154 3.18 2.15 -9.62
CA SER A 154 2.32 3.33 -9.61
C SER A 154 2.59 4.21 -8.39
N TYR A 155 2.83 3.62 -7.22
CA TYR A 155 3.15 4.38 -6.01
C TYR A 155 4.60 4.86 -5.99
N LEU A 156 5.54 4.15 -6.62
CA LEU A 156 6.87 4.72 -6.91
C LEU A 156 6.77 5.93 -7.84
N ALA A 157 5.88 5.90 -8.85
CA ALA A 157 5.63 7.07 -9.70
C ALA A 157 5.07 8.26 -8.90
N ILE A 158 4.22 8.04 -7.90
CA ILE A 158 3.77 9.11 -6.99
C ILE A 158 4.94 9.82 -6.29
N ILE A 159 5.99 9.07 -5.91
CA ILE A 159 7.20 9.66 -5.32
C ILE A 159 7.85 10.63 -6.31
N PHE A 160 8.07 10.18 -7.55
CA PHE A 160 8.64 11.03 -8.61
C PHE A 160 7.78 12.27 -8.89
N LEU A 161 6.45 12.08 -9.01
CA LEU A 161 5.50 13.18 -9.22
C LEU A 161 5.53 14.20 -8.07
N THR A 162 5.70 13.74 -6.83
CA THR A 162 5.70 14.61 -5.65
C THR A 162 7.02 15.38 -5.51
N ILE A 163 8.16 14.79 -5.90
CA ILE A 163 9.48 15.43 -5.85
C ILE A 163 9.63 16.44 -6.98
N LEU A 164 9.37 16.00 -8.22
CA LEU A 164 9.61 16.82 -9.42
C LEU A 164 8.47 17.82 -9.67
N LYS A 165 7.26 17.53 -9.18
CA LYS A 165 6.03 18.31 -9.39
C LYS A 165 5.84 18.73 -10.85
N PRO A 166 5.98 17.79 -11.82
CA PRO A 166 5.75 18.11 -13.21
C PRO A 166 4.30 18.58 -13.38
N LEU A 167 4.03 19.44 -14.36
CA LEU A 167 2.67 19.93 -14.65
C LEU A 167 2.06 20.80 -13.54
N SER A 168 2.89 21.34 -12.63
CA SER A 168 2.49 22.50 -11.84
C SER A 168 2.43 23.73 -12.75
N LYS A 169 1.36 24.51 -12.66
CA LYS A 169 1.27 25.78 -13.41
C LYS A 169 2.20 26.81 -12.73
N SER A 170 3.47 26.81 -13.16
CA SER A 170 4.39 27.94 -12.94
C SER A 170 3.82 29.20 -13.58
N ASP A 171 3.93 30.35 -12.91
CA ASP A 171 3.53 31.67 -13.44
C ASP A 171 4.28 32.07 -14.73
N GLU A 172 5.28 31.28 -15.19
CA GLU A 172 5.93 31.47 -16.49
C GLU A 172 4.98 31.36 -17.68
N ASN A 173 3.93 30.52 -17.59
CA ASN A 173 2.91 30.41 -18.64
C ASN A 173 1.98 31.62 -18.76
N LYS A 174 2.11 32.65 -17.91
CA LYS A 174 1.43 33.94 -18.10
C LYS A 174 2.22 34.93 -18.96
N ARG A 175 3.52 34.72 -19.18
CA ARG A 175 4.37 35.69 -19.91
C ARG A 175 4.41 35.46 -21.42
N GLU A 176 3.99 34.29 -21.91
CA GLU A 176 3.93 33.98 -23.34
C GLU A 176 2.54 34.20 -23.96
N GLY A 177 1.58 34.69 -23.16
CA GLY A 177 0.19 34.89 -23.57
C GLY A 177 -0.29 36.34 -23.62
N THR A 178 0.63 37.32 -23.67
CA THR A 178 0.31 38.75 -23.89
C THR A 178 0.85 39.22 -25.23
#